data_AF-A0A1F6KSU7-F1
#
_entry.id   AF-A0A1F6KSU7-F1
#
_cell.length_a   1.000
_cell.length_b   1.000
_cell.length_c   1.000
_cell.angle_alpha   90.00
_cell.angle_beta   90.00
_cell.angle_gamma   90.00
#
_symmetry.space_group_name_H-M   'P 1'
#
loop_
_entity.id
_entity.type
_entity.pdbx_description
1 polymer ?
#
loop_
_entity_poly.entity_id
_entity_poly.type
_entity_poly.pdbx_seq_one_letter_code
_entity_poly.pdbx_strand_id
1 'polypeptide(L)'
;MKQKKSAQSNTKIAIVFFAFLAFIVGISIIFKLITVVRAGQFDSSKRFTLTITNGKNIEAISLSPDSKEISVFKLNDSVKFAEVGRFLEIPIDGFIVQNSLDLNQKVDSLFVKTILNYNKLKTNLTIIDLLKLTMLARTIPESSVNVKMVGDVNGLELDKVVGRLASDTSIEKDHQTIRIINGTEVIGLGNRLARLITNMGGDVIIVATSDSLIKKSSILYIDKKTYTVERLQKVLGYEVAKEENNAISDITIVIGEDKLNSLPF
;
A
#
# COMPACT_ATOMS: atom_id res chain seq x y z
N MET A 1 -71.32 -36.76 -19.35
CA MET A 1 -70.14 -36.76 -18.45
C MET A 1 -69.20 -35.63 -18.86
N LYS A 2 -68.97 -34.62 -18.00
CA LYS A 2 -67.98 -33.55 -18.24
C LYS A 2 -66.67 -33.92 -17.56
N GLN A 3 -65.61 -34.13 -18.32
CA GLN A 3 -64.26 -34.35 -17.79
C GLN A 3 -63.73 -33.06 -17.15
N LYS A 4 -63.40 -33.11 -15.86
CA LYS A 4 -62.65 -32.06 -15.15
C LYS A 4 -61.21 -32.09 -15.68
N LYS A 5 -60.81 -31.08 -16.46
CA LYS A 5 -59.40 -30.84 -16.78
C LYS A 5 -58.67 -30.51 -15.48
N SER A 6 -57.76 -31.37 -15.04
CA SER A 6 -56.87 -31.07 -13.93
C SER A 6 -55.96 -29.91 -14.35
N ALA A 7 -56.06 -28.78 -13.66
CA ALA A 7 -55.12 -27.68 -13.84
C ALA A 7 -53.71 -28.19 -13.51
N GLN A 8 -52.88 -28.36 -14.55
CA GLN A 8 -51.51 -28.81 -14.40
C GLN A 8 -50.75 -27.70 -13.68
N SER A 9 -50.36 -27.96 -12.43
CA SER A 9 -49.73 -26.98 -11.55
C SER A 9 -48.36 -26.58 -12.10
N ASN A 10 -48.29 -25.43 -12.78
CA ASN A 10 -47.06 -24.80 -13.30
C ASN A 10 -46.09 -24.36 -12.19
N THR A 11 -46.43 -24.55 -10.92
CA THR A 11 -45.62 -24.21 -9.74
C THR A 11 -44.23 -24.86 -9.76
N LYS A 12 -44.11 -26.10 -10.25
CA LYS A 12 -42.79 -26.76 -10.36
C LYS A 12 -41.87 -26.05 -11.36
N ILE A 13 -42.43 -25.61 -12.49
CA ILE A 13 -41.68 -24.88 -13.53
C ILE A 13 -41.26 -23.50 -12.98
N ALA A 14 -42.15 -22.82 -12.26
CA ALA A 14 -41.83 -21.54 -11.63
C ALA A 14 -40.71 -21.66 -10.59
N ILE A 15 -40.74 -22.69 -9.73
CA ILE A 15 -39.68 -22.93 -8.73
C ILE A 15 -38.33 -23.16 -9.41
N VAL A 16 -38.28 -24.01 -10.45
CA VAL A 16 -37.04 -24.27 -11.19
C VAL A 16 -36.52 -23.00 -11.88
N PHE A 17 -37.42 -22.20 -12.46
CA PHE A 17 -37.06 -20.92 -13.07
C PHE A 17 -36.47 -19.93 -12.05
N PHE A 18 -37.10 -19.77 -10.88
CA PHE A 18 -36.57 -18.89 -9.82
C PHE A 18 -35.25 -19.41 -9.24
N ALA A 19 -35.10 -20.72 -9.06
CA ALA A 19 -33.83 -21.31 -8.63
C ALA A 19 -32.72 -21.06 -9.65
N PHE A 20 -33.02 -21.21 -10.95
CA PHE A 20 -32.09 -20.90 -12.03
C PHE A 20 -31.74 -19.40 -12.10
N LEU A 21 -32.73 -18.51 -11.93
CA LEU A 21 -32.50 -17.07 -11.87
C LEU A 21 -31.61 -16.69 -10.67
N ALA A 22 -31.90 -17.23 -9.48
CA ALA A 22 -31.09 -17.02 -8.28
C ALA A 22 -29.66 -17.56 -8.46
N PHE A 23 -29.50 -18.70 -9.15
CA PHE A 23 -28.19 -19.25 -9.50
C PHE A 23 -27.38 -18.33 -10.42
N ILE A 24 -28.00 -17.80 -11.49
CA ILE A 24 -27.33 -16.83 -12.38
C ILE A 24 -26.93 -15.56 -11.62
N VAL A 25 -27.84 -15.01 -10.81
CA VAL A 25 -27.56 -13.83 -9.97
C VAL A 25 -26.42 -14.13 -9.00
N GLY A 26 -26.43 -15.30 -8.36
CA GLY A 26 -25.37 -15.77 -7.46
C GLY A 26 -24.01 -15.85 -8.17
N ILE A 27 -23.96 -16.45 -9.36
CA ILE A 27 -22.75 -16.50 -10.19
C ILE A 27 -22.23 -15.10 -10.51
N SER A 28 -23.12 -14.18 -10.92
CA SER A 28 -22.73 -12.79 -11.22
C SER A 28 -22.13 -12.08 -10.00
N ILE A 29 -22.72 -12.27 -8.82
CA ILE A 29 -22.20 -11.73 -7.56
C ILE A 29 -20.82 -12.32 -7.26
N ILE A 30 -20.63 -13.64 -7.43
CA ILE A 30 -19.33 -14.30 -7.21
C ILE A 30 -18.25 -13.72 -8.14
N PHE A 31 -18.53 -13.59 -9.44
CA PHE A 31 -17.58 -13.00 -10.38
C PHE A 31 -17.24 -11.55 -10.02
N LYS A 32 -18.25 -10.77 -9.60
CA LYS A 32 -18.03 -9.40 -9.13
C LYS A 32 -17.14 -9.38 -7.88
N LEU A 33 -17.39 -10.26 -6.91
CA LEU A 33 -16.57 -10.37 -5.71
C LEU A 33 -15.12 -10.75 -6.03
N ILE A 34 -14.89 -11.74 -6.90
CA ILE A 34 -13.53 -12.13 -7.34
C ILE A 34 -12.82 -10.93 -7.98
N THR A 35 -13.52 -10.17 -8.82
CA THR A 35 -12.95 -8.99 -9.48
C THR A 35 -12.55 -7.92 -8.47
N VAL A 36 -13.41 -7.64 -7.48
CA VAL A 36 -13.12 -6.67 -6.42
C VAL A 36 -11.96 -7.13 -5.54
N VAL A 37 -11.89 -8.42 -5.18
CA VAL A 37 -10.76 -8.96 -4.39
C VAL A 37 -9.44 -8.83 -5.16
N ARG A 38 -9.43 -9.13 -6.47
CA ARG A 38 -8.23 -9.03 -7.32
C ARG A 38 -7.76 -7.59 -7.54
N ALA A 39 -8.68 -6.63 -7.53
CA ALA A 39 -8.35 -5.21 -7.63
C ALA A 39 -7.86 -4.60 -6.30
N GLY A 40 -7.91 -5.37 -5.21
CA GLY A 40 -7.56 -4.92 -3.87
C GLY A 40 -6.08 -4.55 -3.74
N GLN A 41 -5.81 -3.50 -2.96
CA GLN A 41 -4.44 -3.06 -2.68
C GLN A 41 -3.83 -3.76 -1.47
N PHE A 42 -4.66 -4.28 -0.55
CA PHE A 42 -4.22 -4.80 0.74
C PHE A 42 -4.37 -6.33 0.84
N ASP A 43 -3.26 -7.02 1.04
CA ASP A 43 -3.18 -8.49 1.15
C ASP A 43 -3.41 -9.02 2.58
N SER A 44 -3.54 -8.14 3.58
CA SER A 44 -3.73 -8.48 5.03
C SER A 44 -2.50 -9.05 5.75
N SER A 45 -1.41 -9.32 5.04
CA SER A 45 -0.22 -9.96 5.59
C SER A 45 0.99 -9.03 5.71
N LYS A 46 1.06 -8.01 4.84
CA LYS A 46 2.19 -7.07 4.78
C LYS A 46 1.81 -5.71 5.33
N ARG A 47 2.83 -4.91 5.66
CA ARG A 47 2.61 -3.52 6.09
C ARG A 47 1.85 -2.76 5.00
N PHE A 48 0.89 -1.95 5.42
CA PHE A 48 0.08 -1.15 4.52
C PHE A 48 0.03 0.29 5.01
N THR A 49 0.47 1.22 4.18
CA THR A 49 0.46 2.65 4.52
C THR A 49 -0.49 3.38 3.59
N LEU A 50 -1.40 4.18 4.15
CA LEU A 50 -2.32 4.98 3.37
C LEU A 50 -2.33 6.44 3.83
N THR A 51 -2.60 7.35 2.90
CA THR A 51 -2.82 8.75 3.22
C THR A 51 -4.32 9.05 3.29
N ILE A 52 -4.75 9.78 4.31
CA ILE A 52 -6.13 10.18 4.49
C ILE A 52 -6.24 11.70 4.69
N THR A 53 -7.25 12.31 4.06
CA THR A 53 -7.52 13.73 4.24
C THR A 53 -9.01 14.05 4.26
N ASN A 54 -9.36 15.04 5.08
CA ASN A 54 -10.68 15.68 5.10
C ASN A 54 -10.68 17.07 4.45
N GLY A 55 -9.68 17.38 3.63
CA GLY A 55 -9.52 18.67 2.95
C GLY A 55 -8.91 19.76 3.83
N LYS A 56 -8.80 19.55 5.15
CA LYS A 56 -8.07 20.43 6.07
C LYS A 56 -6.85 19.75 6.63
N ASN A 57 -7.06 18.58 7.25
CA ASN A 57 -6.02 17.80 7.89
C ASN A 57 -5.60 16.67 6.95
N ILE A 58 -4.32 16.30 7.03
CA ILE A 58 -3.75 15.16 6.32
C ILE A 58 -3.04 14.25 7.33
N GLU A 59 -3.31 12.96 7.24
CA GLU A 59 -2.64 11.95 8.05
C GLU A 59 -2.13 10.82 7.16
N ALA A 60 -0.96 10.27 7.48
CA ALA A 60 -0.53 8.98 6.96
C ALA A 60 -0.71 7.91 8.04
N ILE A 61 -1.45 6.86 7.72
CA ILE A 61 -1.75 5.74 8.63
C ILE A 61 -1.02 4.51 8.09
N SER A 62 -0.07 3.99 8.86
CA SER A 62 0.65 2.74 8.56
C SER A 62 0.20 1.65 9.52
N LEU A 63 -0.25 0.52 8.99
CA LEU A 63 -0.68 -0.64 9.76
C LEU A 63 0.30 -1.79 9.51
N SER A 64 0.77 -2.42 10.58
CA SER A 64 1.65 -3.58 10.52
C SER A 64 0.95 -4.82 11.08
N PRO A 65 0.54 -5.77 10.23
CA PRO A 65 -0.02 -7.05 10.68
C PRO A 65 0.95 -7.84 11.57
N ASP A 66 2.24 -7.85 11.20
CA ASP A 66 3.29 -8.61 11.88
C ASP A 66 3.58 -8.10 13.29
N SER A 67 3.81 -6.78 13.45
CA SER A 67 4.11 -6.18 14.75
C SER A 67 2.85 -5.86 15.57
N LYS A 68 1.66 -5.92 14.95
CA LYS A 68 0.38 -5.51 15.54
C LYS A 68 0.41 -4.07 16.05
N GLU A 69 0.96 -3.18 15.23
CA GLU A 69 1.06 -1.76 15.53
C GLU A 69 0.39 -0.91 14.46
N ILE A 70 -0.13 0.26 14.88
CA ILE A 70 -0.60 1.30 13.98
C ILE A 70 0.22 2.56 14.25
N SER A 71 0.75 3.17 13.19
CA SER A 71 1.44 4.44 13.25
C SER A 71 0.64 5.49 12.49
N VAL A 72 0.30 6.59 13.15
CA VAL A 72 -0.43 7.72 12.59
C VAL A 72 0.47 8.94 12.58
N PHE A 73 0.83 9.39 11.39
CA PHE A 73 1.62 10.60 11.17
C PHE A 73 0.69 11.75 10.78
N LYS A 74 0.46 12.67 11.71
CA LYS A 74 -0.31 13.90 11.48
C LYS A 74 0.59 14.95 10.85
N LEU A 75 0.23 15.40 9.65
CA LEU A 75 1.01 16.37 8.89
C LEU A 75 0.47 17.79 9.14
N ASN A 76 1.36 18.79 9.02
CA ASN A 76 0.95 20.20 9.06
C ASN A 76 0.39 20.65 7.71
N ASP A 77 -0.19 21.85 7.71
CA ASP A 77 -0.81 22.45 6.53
C ASP A 77 0.18 22.74 5.39
N SER A 78 1.48 22.72 5.67
CA SER A 78 2.56 22.96 4.70
C SER A 78 2.76 21.79 3.73
N VAL A 79 2.43 20.55 4.13
CA VAL A 79 2.65 19.37 3.30
C VAL A 79 1.43 19.12 2.42
N LYS A 80 1.61 19.09 1.11
CA LYS A 80 0.54 18.76 0.17
C LYS A 80 0.22 17.28 0.22
N PHE A 81 -1.06 16.92 0.03
CA PHE A 81 -1.52 15.53 0.01
C PHE A 81 -0.74 14.62 -0.94
N ALA A 82 -0.40 15.12 -2.13
CA ALA A 82 0.36 14.35 -3.13
C ALA A 82 1.85 14.16 -2.77
N GLU A 83 2.37 14.95 -1.83
CA GLU A 83 3.79 14.98 -1.47
C GLU A 83 4.06 14.21 -0.16
N VAL A 84 3.03 13.66 0.51
CA VAL A 84 3.17 13.02 1.83
C VAL A 84 4.20 11.89 1.84
N GLY A 85 4.16 10.98 0.86
CA GLY A 85 5.14 9.89 0.78
C GLY A 85 6.58 10.39 0.58
N ARG A 86 6.75 11.44 -0.22
CA ARG A 86 8.04 12.08 -0.48
C ARG A 86 8.57 12.84 0.74
N PHE A 87 7.68 13.50 1.48
CA PHE A 87 8.00 14.22 2.70
C PHE A 87 8.42 13.28 3.82
N LEU A 88 7.67 12.20 4.02
CA LEU A 88 7.97 11.19 5.04
C LEU A 88 9.06 10.20 4.61
N GLU A 89 9.43 10.19 3.32
CA GLU A 89 10.31 9.17 2.73
C GLU A 89 9.83 7.74 3.09
N ILE A 90 8.53 7.48 2.88
CA ILE A 90 7.90 6.15 3.02
C ILE A 90 6.96 5.86 1.85
N PRO A 91 6.75 4.58 1.50
CA PRO A 91 5.79 4.22 0.46
C PRO A 91 4.34 4.46 0.93
N ILE A 92 3.51 4.91 0.00
CA ILE A 92 2.06 5.06 0.17
C ILE A 92 1.35 4.05 -0.75
N ASP A 93 0.63 3.11 -0.16
CA ASP A 93 -0.11 2.05 -0.85
C ASP A 93 -1.53 2.47 -1.25
N GLY A 94 -2.12 3.34 -0.44
CA GLY A 94 -3.52 3.69 -0.53
C GLY A 94 -3.76 5.17 -0.25
N PHE A 95 -4.89 5.67 -0.73
CA PHE A 95 -5.31 7.02 -0.38
C PHE A 95 -6.81 7.11 -0.15
N ILE A 96 -7.25 7.97 0.77
CA ILE A 96 -8.67 8.26 1.04
C ILE A 96 -8.84 9.78 1.09
N VAL A 97 -9.70 10.32 0.23
CA VAL A 97 -10.07 11.75 0.25
C VAL A 97 -11.57 11.86 0.54
N GLN A 98 -11.93 12.42 1.69
CA GLN A 98 -13.32 12.64 2.09
C GLN A 98 -13.47 13.81 3.08
N ASN A 99 -14.10 14.91 2.64
CA ASN A 99 -14.19 16.16 3.40
C ASN A 99 -14.95 16.07 4.74
N SER A 100 -15.87 15.11 4.90
CA SER A 100 -16.71 14.98 6.10
C SER A 100 -16.11 14.09 7.18
N LEU A 101 -14.88 13.60 7.00
CA LEU A 101 -14.27 12.63 7.89
C LEU A 101 -13.61 13.32 9.09
N ASP A 102 -13.87 12.80 10.29
CA ASP A 102 -13.25 13.24 11.52
C ASP A 102 -12.02 12.38 11.83
N LEU A 103 -10.83 12.94 11.61
CA LEU A 103 -9.55 12.23 11.77
C LEU A 103 -9.13 12.06 13.24
N ASN A 104 -9.84 12.68 14.20
CA ASN A 104 -9.50 12.52 15.62
C ASN A 104 -10.09 11.25 16.26
N GLN A 105 -10.78 10.44 15.46
CA GLN A 105 -11.42 9.20 15.93
C GLN A 105 -10.44 8.04 15.96
N LYS A 106 -10.83 6.96 16.64
CA LYS A 106 -10.10 5.69 16.56
C LYS A 106 -10.02 5.22 15.10
N VAL A 107 -8.87 4.65 14.73
CA VAL A 107 -8.55 4.26 13.35
C VAL A 107 -9.56 3.25 12.79
N ASP A 108 -10.04 2.30 13.60
CA ASP A 108 -11.07 1.36 13.17
C ASP A 108 -12.42 2.05 12.90
N SER A 109 -12.82 2.98 13.76
CA SER A 109 -14.04 3.78 13.62
C SER A 109 -13.98 4.69 12.39
N LEU A 110 -12.79 5.23 12.10
CA LEU A 110 -12.49 5.99 10.89
C LEU A 110 -12.73 5.15 9.62
N PHE A 111 -12.23 3.91 9.59
CA PHE A 111 -12.46 3.00 8.47
C PHE A 111 -13.92 2.56 8.34
N VAL A 112 -14.63 2.31 9.44
CA VAL A 112 -16.08 2.04 9.40
C VAL A 112 -16.84 3.19 8.74
N LYS A 113 -16.56 4.44 9.15
CA LYS A 113 -17.19 5.62 8.54
C LYS A 113 -16.85 5.79 7.06
N THR A 114 -15.62 5.43 6.69
CA THR A 114 -15.16 5.42 5.30
C THR A 114 -15.97 4.40 4.48
N ILE A 115 -16.19 3.19 4.99
CA ILE A 115 -17.03 2.15 4.34
C ILE A 115 -18.47 2.65 4.17
N LEU A 116 -19.07 3.23 5.21
CA LEU A 116 -20.43 3.75 5.15
C LEU A 116 -20.61 4.86 4.10
N ASN A 117 -19.53 5.58 3.77
CA ASN A 117 -19.53 6.66 2.79
C ASN A 117 -18.75 6.30 1.51
N TYR A 118 -18.56 5.02 1.21
CA TYR A 118 -17.70 4.56 0.12
C TYR A 118 -18.07 5.12 -1.26
N ASN A 119 -19.35 5.38 -1.51
CA ASN A 119 -19.80 5.94 -2.79
C ASN A 119 -19.48 7.44 -2.97
N LYS A 120 -19.07 8.13 -1.91
CA LYS A 120 -18.82 9.59 -1.89
C LYS A 120 -17.34 9.94 -1.71
N LEU A 121 -16.48 8.94 -1.52
CA LEU A 121 -15.04 9.14 -1.33
C LEU A 121 -14.28 8.97 -2.65
N LYS A 122 -13.09 9.56 -2.70
CA LYS A 122 -12.12 9.31 -3.77
C LYS A 122 -10.99 8.46 -3.19
N THR A 123 -10.79 7.26 -3.74
CA THR A 123 -9.79 6.28 -3.27
C THR A 123 -9.37 5.33 -4.39
N ASN A 124 -8.21 4.68 -4.23
CA ASN A 124 -7.81 3.48 -4.97
C ASN A 124 -8.10 2.17 -4.21
N LEU A 125 -8.63 2.24 -2.98
CA LEU A 125 -8.96 1.09 -2.15
C LEU A 125 -10.31 0.53 -2.51
N THR A 126 -10.42 -0.79 -2.53
CA THR A 126 -11.72 -1.45 -2.65
C THR A 126 -12.46 -1.43 -1.30
N ILE A 127 -13.77 -1.62 -1.33
CA ILE A 127 -14.55 -1.79 -0.09
C ILE A 127 -14.05 -3.00 0.72
N ILE A 128 -13.49 -4.02 0.05
CA ILE A 128 -12.91 -5.20 0.71
C ILE A 128 -11.60 -4.84 1.41
N ASP A 129 -10.75 -3.99 0.81
CA ASP A 129 -9.54 -3.49 1.48
C ASP A 129 -9.90 -2.74 2.76
N LEU A 130 -10.90 -1.84 2.71
CA LEU A 130 -11.35 -1.11 3.89
C LEU A 130 -11.91 -2.04 4.98
N LEU A 131 -12.64 -3.10 4.61
CA LEU A 131 -13.11 -4.11 5.56
C LEU A 131 -11.94 -4.84 6.23
N LYS A 132 -10.94 -5.28 5.45
CA LYS A 132 -9.72 -5.91 5.97
C LYS A 132 -8.94 -4.97 6.89
N LEU A 133 -8.77 -3.72 6.50
CA LEU A 133 -8.11 -2.68 7.31
C LEU A 133 -8.88 -2.42 8.61
N THR A 134 -10.21 -2.38 8.56
CA THR A 134 -11.06 -2.26 9.76
C THR A 134 -10.88 -3.46 10.69
N MET A 135 -10.87 -4.67 10.14
CA MET A 135 -10.67 -5.90 10.92
C MET A 135 -9.29 -5.91 11.58
N LEU A 136 -8.24 -5.56 10.85
CA LEU A 136 -6.88 -5.46 11.40
C LEU A 136 -6.79 -4.38 12.48
N ALA A 137 -7.34 -3.18 12.24
CA ALA A 137 -7.29 -2.10 13.21
C ALA A 137 -7.98 -2.48 14.54
N ARG A 138 -9.03 -3.31 14.50
CA ARG A 138 -9.72 -3.80 15.70
C ARG A 138 -8.95 -4.85 16.50
N THR A 139 -8.05 -5.59 15.87
CA THR A 139 -7.23 -6.60 16.58
C THR A 139 -6.01 -5.98 17.26
N ILE A 140 -5.68 -4.73 16.93
CA ILE A 140 -4.55 -4.01 17.49
C ILE A 140 -4.99 -3.26 18.76
N PRO A 141 -4.34 -3.47 19.92
CA PRO A 141 -4.63 -2.73 21.15
C PRO A 141 -4.38 -1.23 20.99
N GLU A 142 -5.18 -0.40 21.69
CA GLU A 142 -5.01 1.06 21.67
C GLU A 142 -3.63 1.51 22.16
N SER A 143 -3.01 0.76 23.07
CA SER A 143 -1.63 1.01 23.55
C SER A 143 -0.57 0.85 22.46
N SER A 144 -0.88 0.15 21.36
CA SER A 144 -0.02 -0.09 20.21
C SER A 144 -0.31 0.86 19.05
N VAL A 145 -1.10 1.91 19.30
CA VAL A 145 -1.39 2.99 18.34
C VAL A 145 -0.48 4.17 18.65
N ASN A 146 0.50 4.39 17.79
CA ASN A 146 1.49 5.46 17.89
C ASN A 146 1.04 6.67 17.06
N VAL A 147 0.66 7.77 17.71
CA VAL A 147 0.31 9.03 17.02
C VAL A 147 1.45 10.03 17.13
N LYS A 148 1.90 10.58 16.01
CA LYS A 148 3.01 11.55 15.93
C LYS A 148 2.64 12.72 15.02
N MET A 149 2.96 13.93 15.46
CA MET A 149 2.88 15.14 14.64
C MET A 149 4.22 15.36 13.94
N VAL A 150 4.20 15.62 12.64
CA VAL A 150 5.38 15.57 11.78
C VAL A 150 5.63 16.89 11.04
N GLY A 151 5.02 17.99 11.49
CA GLY A 151 5.03 19.28 10.79
C GLY A 151 6.31 20.12 10.92
N ASP A 152 6.88 20.18 12.13
CA ASP A 152 7.99 21.10 12.48
C ASP A 152 9.26 20.36 12.92
N VAL A 153 9.34 19.08 12.57
CA VAL A 153 10.40 18.19 13.04
C VAL A 153 11.63 18.38 12.14
N ASN A 154 12.82 18.53 12.74
CA ASN A 154 14.04 18.57 11.94
C ASN A 154 14.23 17.24 11.17
N GLY A 155 14.94 17.26 10.04
CA GLY A 155 15.07 16.07 9.19
C GLY A 155 15.64 14.84 9.91
N LEU A 156 16.51 15.02 10.90
CA LEU A 156 17.10 13.91 11.65
C LEU A 156 16.11 13.26 12.63
N GLU A 157 15.30 14.06 13.30
CA GLU A 157 14.23 13.60 14.19
C GLU A 157 13.09 12.95 13.39
N LEU A 158 12.80 13.50 12.20
CA LEU A 158 11.87 12.92 11.24
C LEU A 158 12.29 11.49 10.88
N ASP A 159 13.55 11.32 10.45
CA ASP A 159 14.09 10.01 10.07
C ASP A 159 14.01 9.01 11.23
N LYS A 160 14.34 9.43 12.46
CA LYS A 160 14.22 8.57 13.65
C LYS A 160 12.78 8.15 13.97
N VAL A 161 11.84 9.08 13.86
CA VAL A 161 10.43 8.83 14.15
C VAL A 161 9.82 7.93 13.08
N VAL A 162 10.08 8.23 11.81
CA VAL A 162 9.50 7.51 10.68
C VAL A 162 10.14 6.12 10.55
N GLY A 163 11.47 6.01 10.54
CA GLY A 163 12.14 4.72 10.36
C GLY A 163 11.70 3.68 11.39
N ARG A 164 11.53 4.07 12.65
CA ARG A 164 11.03 3.16 13.70
C ARG A 164 9.57 2.75 13.49
N LEU A 165 8.71 3.68 13.05
CA LEU A 165 7.26 3.49 13.05
C LEU A 165 6.70 2.99 11.71
N ALA A 166 7.46 3.12 10.63
CA ALA A 166 7.09 2.74 9.27
C ALA A 166 7.83 1.50 8.75
N SER A 167 8.83 0.98 9.47
CA SER A 167 9.62 -0.18 9.03
C SER A 167 8.76 -1.43 8.81
N ASP A 168 8.89 -2.06 7.64
CA ASP A 168 8.24 -3.32 7.29
C ASP A 168 9.10 -4.50 7.77
N THR A 169 8.67 -5.15 8.85
CA THR A 169 9.35 -6.31 9.42
C THR A 169 9.50 -7.48 8.44
N SER A 170 8.67 -7.56 7.39
CA SER A 170 8.85 -8.56 6.34
C SER A 170 10.06 -8.25 5.44
N ILE A 171 10.43 -6.99 5.26
CA ILE A 171 11.65 -6.59 4.56
C ILE A 171 12.86 -6.91 5.44
N GLU A 172 12.80 -6.54 6.73
CA GLU A 172 13.89 -6.80 7.69
C GLU A 172 14.23 -8.31 7.76
N LYS A 173 13.21 -9.18 7.78
CA LYS A 173 13.35 -10.64 7.83
C LYS A 173 14.00 -11.25 6.58
N ASP A 174 13.95 -10.56 5.43
CA ASP A 174 14.65 -11.04 4.24
C ASP A 174 16.18 -10.92 4.38
N HIS A 175 16.67 -10.05 5.29
CA HIS A 175 18.09 -9.80 5.58
C HIS A 175 18.94 -9.51 4.33
N GLN A 176 18.34 -8.86 3.33
CA GLN A 176 19.03 -8.55 2.09
C GLN A 176 19.72 -7.19 2.14
N THR A 177 20.97 -7.20 1.72
CA THR A 177 21.79 -6.00 1.57
C THR A 177 21.51 -5.32 0.24
N ILE A 178 21.44 -3.99 0.27
CA ILE A 178 21.03 -3.16 -0.88
C ILE A 178 22.15 -2.18 -1.21
N ARG A 179 22.54 -2.17 -2.48
CA ARG A 179 23.38 -1.14 -3.08
C ARG A 179 22.55 -0.24 -3.98
N ILE A 180 22.83 1.06 -3.93
CA ILE A 180 22.22 2.07 -4.79
C ILE A 180 23.30 2.66 -5.71
N ILE A 181 23.00 2.77 -6.99
CA ILE A 181 23.81 3.43 -8.01
C ILE A 181 22.99 4.56 -8.62
N ASN A 182 23.39 5.80 -8.37
CA ASN A 182 22.82 6.97 -9.02
C ASN A 182 23.46 7.14 -10.40
N GLY A 183 22.71 6.82 -11.45
CA GLY A 183 23.11 7.02 -12.84
C GLY A 183 22.66 8.35 -13.44
N THR A 184 22.36 9.36 -12.62
CA THR A 184 21.83 10.67 -13.05
C THR A 184 22.72 11.81 -12.56
N GLU A 185 22.52 13.01 -13.11
CA GLU A 185 23.21 14.24 -12.65
C GLU A 185 22.62 14.83 -11.36
N VAL A 186 21.53 14.27 -10.83
CA VAL A 186 20.82 14.83 -9.68
C VAL A 186 21.55 14.48 -8.39
N ILE A 187 22.18 15.49 -7.79
CA ILE A 187 22.91 15.37 -6.53
C ILE A 187 21.96 14.98 -5.40
N GLY A 188 22.41 14.04 -4.55
CA GLY A 188 21.67 13.60 -3.37
C GLY A 188 20.53 12.61 -3.66
N LEU A 189 20.23 12.31 -4.93
CA LEU A 189 19.13 11.42 -5.30
C LEU A 189 19.29 10.01 -4.72
N GLY A 190 20.49 9.44 -4.79
CA GLY A 190 20.80 8.15 -4.18
C GLY A 190 20.58 8.12 -2.67
N ASN A 191 20.89 9.21 -1.95
CA ASN A 191 20.69 9.30 -0.50
C ASN A 191 19.20 9.39 -0.13
N ARG A 192 18.39 10.06 -0.96
CA ARG A 192 16.93 10.11 -0.74
C ARG A 192 16.29 8.74 -0.94
N LEU A 193 16.74 7.98 -1.95
CA LEU A 193 16.33 6.59 -2.12
C LEU A 193 16.81 5.72 -0.94
N ALA A 194 18.04 5.92 -0.47
CA ALA A 194 18.58 5.19 0.66
C ALA A 194 17.70 5.36 1.90
N ARG A 195 17.32 6.61 2.23
CA ARG A 195 16.44 6.90 3.36
C ARG A 195 15.05 6.29 3.20
N LEU A 196 14.45 6.36 2.00
CA LEU A 196 13.18 5.67 1.72
C LEU A 196 13.29 4.17 2.04
N ILE A 197 14.34 3.51 1.55
CA ILE A 197 14.54 2.07 1.72
C ILE A 197 14.83 1.72 3.18
N THR A 198 15.66 2.50 3.86
CA THR A 198 15.94 2.33 5.30
C THR A 198 14.66 2.52 6.12
N ASN A 199 13.83 3.52 5.82
CA ASN A 199 12.54 3.72 6.50
C ASN A 199 11.54 2.60 6.22
N MET A 200 11.69 1.88 5.12
CA MET A 200 10.94 0.66 4.82
C MET A 200 11.47 -0.58 5.58
N GLY A 201 12.64 -0.50 6.23
CA GLY A 201 13.28 -1.63 6.92
C GLY A 201 14.37 -2.34 6.11
N GLY A 202 14.78 -1.78 4.97
CA GLY A 202 15.84 -2.34 4.14
C GLY A 202 17.25 -1.94 4.60
N ASP A 203 18.23 -2.81 4.36
CA ASP A 203 19.62 -2.58 4.74
C ASP A 203 20.43 -2.02 3.56
N VAL A 204 20.60 -0.69 3.52
CA VAL A 204 21.38 -0.01 2.47
C VAL A 204 22.82 0.11 2.90
N ILE A 205 23.70 -0.67 2.29
CA ILE A 205 25.12 -0.74 2.65
C ILE A 205 26.00 0.20 1.81
N ILE A 206 25.58 0.54 0.58
CA ILE A 206 26.35 1.37 -0.35
C ILE A 206 25.43 2.30 -1.15
N VAL A 207 25.81 3.58 -1.21
CA VAL A 207 25.28 4.55 -2.17
C VAL A 207 26.44 5.07 -3.02
N ALA A 208 26.40 4.80 -4.32
CA ALA A 208 27.43 5.22 -5.28
C ALA A 208 26.80 6.08 -6.38
N THR A 209 27.64 6.88 -7.04
CA THR A 209 27.28 7.57 -8.29
C THR A 209 28.02 6.90 -9.43
N SER A 210 27.34 6.69 -10.57
CA SER A 210 27.95 6.11 -11.76
C SER A 210 28.86 7.13 -12.44
N ASP A 211 29.96 6.65 -13.05
CA ASP A 211 30.85 7.49 -13.86
C ASP A 211 30.21 7.95 -15.19
N SER A 212 29.07 7.35 -15.55
CA SER A 212 28.33 7.66 -16.78
C SER A 212 26.82 7.69 -16.52
N LEU A 213 26.12 8.47 -17.34
CA LEU A 213 24.66 8.58 -17.27
C LEU A 213 23.99 7.29 -17.73
N ILE A 214 23.03 6.82 -16.93
CA ILE A 214 22.27 5.59 -17.19
C ILE A 214 20.86 5.99 -17.57
N LYS A 215 20.39 5.50 -18.74
CA LYS A 215 19.07 5.87 -19.26
C LYS A 215 17.92 5.17 -18.54
N LYS A 216 18.10 3.91 -18.14
CA LYS A 216 17.03 3.07 -17.59
C LYS A 216 17.28 2.70 -16.15
N SER A 217 16.25 2.86 -15.32
CA SER A 217 16.24 2.44 -13.93
C SER A 217 15.96 0.95 -13.82
N SER A 218 16.65 0.26 -12.90
CA SER A 218 16.50 -1.19 -12.72
C SER A 218 16.72 -1.62 -11.27
N ILE A 219 16.18 -2.79 -10.94
CA ILE A 219 16.45 -3.52 -9.70
C ILE A 219 17.03 -4.88 -10.10
N LEU A 220 18.25 -5.14 -9.70
CA LEU A 220 18.98 -6.38 -9.96
C LEU A 220 19.04 -7.20 -8.67
N TYR A 221 18.80 -8.51 -8.75
CA TYR A 221 18.86 -9.42 -7.61
C TYR A 221 19.59 -10.72 -7.98
N ILE A 222 20.29 -11.35 -7.02
CA ILE A 222 21.16 -12.50 -7.32
C ILE A 222 20.42 -13.83 -7.25
N ASP A 223 19.73 -14.09 -6.13
CA ASP A 223 19.19 -15.42 -5.83
C ASP A 223 17.71 -15.53 -6.20
N LYS A 224 16.86 -15.49 -5.17
CA LYS A 224 15.41 -15.55 -5.27
C LYS A 224 14.85 -14.15 -5.28
N LYS A 225 13.77 -13.98 -6.03
CA LYS A 225 12.93 -12.79 -5.91
C LYS A 225 12.20 -12.87 -4.57
N THR A 226 12.64 -12.08 -3.61
CA THR A 226 12.08 -11.99 -2.25
C THR A 226 10.94 -10.98 -2.19
N TYR A 227 10.29 -10.91 -1.03
CA TYR A 227 9.31 -9.85 -0.75
C TYR A 227 9.94 -8.46 -0.85
N THR A 228 11.18 -8.28 -0.40
CA THR A 228 11.92 -7.01 -0.52
C THR A 228 12.04 -6.57 -1.97
N VAL A 229 12.44 -7.47 -2.88
CA VAL A 229 12.53 -7.15 -4.33
C VAL A 229 11.16 -6.81 -4.92
N GLU A 230 10.12 -7.59 -4.59
CA GLU A 230 8.74 -7.32 -5.04
C GLU A 230 8.21 -5.97 -4.54
N ARG A 231 8.50 -5.65 -3.28
CA ARG A 231 8.07 -4.42 -2.63
C ARG A 231 8.78 -3.21 -3.24
N LEU A 232 10.09 -3.28 -3.40
CA LEU A 232 10.87 -2.24 -4.08
C LEU A 232 10.39 -2.04 -5.52
N GLN A 233 10.10 -3.13 -6.25
CA GLN A 233 9.53 -3.05 -7.59
C GLN A 233 8.19 -2.30 -7.61
N LYS A 234 7.27 -2.63 -6.69
CA LYS A 234 5.96 -1.98 -6.61
C LYS A 234 6.09 -0.49 -6.28
N VAL A 235 6.99 -0.13 -5.38
CA VAL A 235 7.19 1.25 -4.92
C VAL A 235 7.88 2.10 -6.00
N LEU A 236 8.97 1.60 -6.58
CA LEU A 236 9.80 2.35 -7.52
C LEU A 236 9.28 2.28 -8.97
N GLY A 237 8.54 1.22 -9.32
CA GLY A 237 8.08 0.98 -10.69
C GLY A 237 9.22 0.72 -11.67
N TYR A 238 10.32 0.13 -11.20
CA TYR A 238 11.52 -0.20 -11.99
C TYR A 238 11.41 -1.62 -12.56
N GLU A 239 12.10 -1.88 -13.67
CA GLU A 239 12.23 -3.24 -14.19
C GLU A 239 13.12 -4.07 -13.26
N VAL A 240 12.76 -5.34 -13.07
CA VAL A 240 13.49 -6.26 -12.20
C VAL A 240 14.14 -7.34 -13.04
N ALA A 241 15.43 -7.59 -12.83
CA ALA A 241 16.16 -8.67 -13.48
C ALA A 241 17.02 -9.45 -12.49
N LYS A 242 17.20 -10.74 -12.78
CA LYS A 242 18.14 -11.59 -12.04
C LYS A 242 19.55 -11.36 -12.59
N GLU A 243 20.55 -11.23 -11.73
CA GLU A 243 21.95 -11.04 -12.11
C GLU A 243 22.83 -12.05 -11.36
N GLU A 244 23.59 -12.85 -12.10
CA GLU A 244 24.36 -13.97 -11.50
C GLU A 244 25.69 -13.54 -10.85
N ASN A 245 26.12 -12.29 -11.01
CA ASN A 245 27.49 -11.85 -10.67
C ASN A 245 27.56 -10.43 -10.07
N ASN A 246 26.94 -10.20 -8.92
CA ASN A 246 27.04 -8.93 -8.20
C ASN A 246 27.58 -9.13 -6.77
N ALA A 247 28.90 -9.28 -6.63
CA ALA A 247 29.55 -9.78 -5.40
C ALA A 247 29.49 -8.85 -4.16
N ILE A 248 28.79 -7.71 -4.22
CA ILE A 248 28.85 -6.67 -3.17
C ILE A 248 27.55 -6.59 -2.37
N SER A 249 26.40 -6.95 -2.94
CA SER A 249 25.09 -6.82 -2.29
C SER A 249 24.06 -7.74 -2.94
N ASP A 250 23.06 -8.20 -2.18
CA ASP A 250 21.99 -9.07 -2.68
C ASP A 250 21.09 -8.39 -3.72
N ILE A 251 20.90 -7.08 -3.56
CA ILE A 251 20.08 -6.24 -4.44
C ILE A 251 20.88 -5.02 -4.88
N THR A 252 20.93 -4.75 -6.18
CA THR A 252 21.44 -3.48 -6.72
C THR A 252 20.30 -2.69 -7.36
N ILE A 253 20.12 -1.45 -6.92
CA ILE A 253 19.16 -0.52 -7.51
C ILE A 253 19.91 0.54 -8.30
N VAL A 254 19.59 0.63 -9.58
CA VAL A 254 20.15 1.64 -10.48
C VAL A 254 19.08 2.68 -10.76
N ILE A 255 19.37 3.94 -10.45
CA ILE A 255 18.50 5.08 -10.76
C ILE A 255 18.92 5.64 -12.11
N GLY A 256 18.05 5.51 -13.11
CA GLY A 256 18.24 6.07 -14.45
C GLY A 256 17.42 7.34 -14.68
N GLU A 257 17.72 8.02 -15.78
CA GLU A 257 17.05 9.27 -16.14
C GLU A 257 15.55 9.11 -16.45
N ASP A 258 15.12 7.92 -16.89
CA ASP A 258 13.73 7.61 -17.26
C ASP A 258 12.70 7.80 -16.15
N LYS A 259 13.13 7.84 -14.89
CA LYS A 259 12.23 7.90 -13.72
C LYS A 259 12.28 9.23 -12.95
N LEU A 260 13.07 10.21 -13.40
CA LEU A 260 13.26 11.49 -12.69
C LEU A 260 11.94 12.26 -12.45
N ASN A 261 10.96 12.11 -13.35
CA ASN A 261 9.67 12.80 -13.25
C ASN A 261 8.61 12.04 -12.44
N SER A 262 8.90 10.82 -11.97
CA SER A 262 7.93 9.97 -11.27
C SER A 262 8.52 9.30 -10.02
N LEU A 263 9.48 9.97 -9.37
CA LEU A 263 10.12 9.45 -8.16
C LEU A 263 9.14 9.48 -6.97
N PRO A 264 9.00 8.36 -6.23
CA PRO A 264 8.15 8.30 -5.04
C PRO A 264 8.84 8.91 -3.80
N PHE A 265 10.10 9.33 -3.93
CA PHE A 265 10.91 10.00 -2.91
C PHE A 265 11.29 11.40 -3.42
#